data_AF-A0A7K2VNR3-F1
#
_entry.id   AF-A0A7K2VNR3-F1
#
_cell.length_a   1.000
_cell.length_b   1.000
_cell.length_c   1.000
_cell.angle_alpha   90.00
_cell.angle_beta   90.00
_cell.angle_gamma   90.00
#
_symmetry.space_group_name_H-M   'P 1'
#
loop_
_entity.id
_entity.type
_entity.pdbx_description
1 polymer ?
#
loop_
_entity_poly.entity_id
_entity_poly.type
_entity_poly.pdbx_seq_one_letter_code
_entity_poly.pdbx_strand_id
1 'polypeptide(L)'
;GPRLIPAYPAAERAVRALAEAVRYGQWRREAADPGKVPEYDDIDERKAAEIIAGLLERGEGFAVGPEDTRELLATYGIHVRPALPAPTPDAAASAARCLGYPVVLKATAPHLRHRADLGGVRLDLADEEQLRRAYGELTDLFGPPEQLRPVVQAMAPRGVDTVVRAVIDPAAGAVLSFGLAGAASQLLDDMAHRLVPVTDRDATSLIRSIRTAPLLFGWRGSTPVDTPALEELLLRVSRLVDDHPEVVAITLEPAVVAQHGTTVLDATIRLAPPPARTDLGPRTLPAY
;
A
#
# COMPACT_ATOMS: atom_id res chain seq x y z
N GLY A 1 20.64 44.78 -24.01
CA GLY A 1 21.96 44.22 -23.64
C GLY A 1 22.22 42.98 -24.47
N PRO A 2 23.49 42.64 -24.78
CA PRO A 2 23.81 41.48 -25.60
C PRO A 2 23.30 40.21 -24.90
N ARG A 3 22.49 39.40 -25.62
CA ARG A 3 22.12 38.06 -25.15
C ARG A 3 23.38 37.20 -25.25
N LEU A 4 24.05 36.97 -24.13
CA LEU A 4 25.18 36.06 -24.04
C LEU A 4 24.67 34.64 -24.33
N ILE A 5 25.22 34.00 -25.35
CA ILE A 5 25.00 32.56 -25.59
C ILE A 5 25.76 31.82 -24.48
N PRO A 6 25.11 30.94 -23.69
CA PRO A 6 25.79 30.17 -22.67
C PRO A 6 26.94 29.35 -23.29
N ALA A 7 28.17 29.65 -22.88
CA ALA A 7 29.37 28.95 -23.32
C ALA A 7 29.85 28.02 -22.20
N TYR A 8 30.05 26.75 -22.54
CA TYR A 8 30.51 25.73 -21.58
C TYR A 8 31.89 25.23 -21.99
N PRO A 9 32.82 25.03 -21.03
CA PRO A 9 34.19 24.59 -21.31
C PRO A 9 34.28 23.12 -21.74
N ALA A 10 33.19 22.36 -21.64
CA ALA A 10 33.11 20.95 -22.01
C ALA A 10 31.70 20.58 -22.47
N ALA A 11 31.59 19.66 -23.44
CA ALA A 11 30.32 19.25 -24.02
C ALA A 11 29.38 18.60 -22.99
N GLU A 12 29.93 17.82 -22.05
CA GLU A 12 29.17 17.15 -20.98
C GLU A 12 28.49 18.16 -20.05
N ARG A 13 29.15 19.31 -19.78
CA ARG A 13 28.56 20.39 -18.98
C ARG A 13 27.43 21.08 -19.73
N ALA A 14 27.59 21.31 -21.04
CA ALA A 14 26.52 21.84 -21.88
C ALA A 14 25.31 20.91 -21.91
N VAL A 15 25.54 19.60 -22.11
CA VAL A 15 24.46 18.59 -22.14
C VAL A 15 23.76 18.48 -20.79
N ARG A 16 24.49 18.48 -19.67
CA ARG A 16 23.88 18.48 -18.32
C ARG A 16 23.04 19.72 -18.08
N ALA A 17 23.56 20.91 -18.39
CA ALA A 17 22.82 22.16 -18.21
C ALA A 17 21.56 22.19 -19.09
N LEU A 18 21.64 21.73 -20.34
CA LEU A 18 20.48 21.58 -21.20
C LEU A 18 19.49 20.56 -20.64
N ALA A 19 19.96 19.43 -20.11
CA ALA A 19 19.11 18.41 -19.49
C ALA A 19 18.37 18.94 -18.25
N GLU A 20 19.01 19.78 -17.43
CA GLU A 20 18.34 20.47 -16.32
C GLU A 20 17.31 21.49 -16.83
N ALA A 21 17.65 22.29 -17.85
CA ALA A 21 16.73 23.26 -18.44
C ALA A 21 15.50 22.57 -19.08
N VAL A 22 15.69 21.42 -19.73
CA VAL A 22 14.62 20.60 -20.29
C VAL A 22 13.74 20.03 -19.17
N ARG A 23 14.35 19.45 -18.12
CA ARG A 23 13.61 18.94 -16.94
C ARG A 23 12.79 20.05 -16.28
N TYR A 24 13.39 21.21 -16.07
CA TYR A 24 12.68 22.37 -15.52
C TYR A 24 11.56 22.85 -16.43
N GLY A 25 11.79 22.89 -17.75
CA GLY A 25 10.76 23.23 -18.73
C GLY A 25 9.60 22.23 -18.78
N GLN A 26 9.89 20.94 -18.61
CA GLN A 26 8.86 19.89 -18.46
C GLN A 26 8.06 20.08 -17.18
N TRP A 27 8.74 20.21 -16.04
CA TRP A 27 8.11 20.48 -14.75
C TRP A 27 7.20 21.73 -14.80
N ARG A 28 7.65 22.84 -15.41
CA ARG A 28 6.82 24.05 -15.54
C ARG A 28 5.57 23.84 -16.39
N ARG A 29 5.64 22.99 -17.42
CA ARG A 29 4.48 22.67 -18.27
C ARG A 29 3.50 21.77 -17.53
N GLU A 30 4.00 20.79 -16.79
CA GLU A 30 3.18 19.92 -15.95
C GLU A 30 2.51 20.71 -14.81
N ALA A 31 3.26 21.61 -14.16
CA ALA A 31 2.75 22.48 -13.10
C ALA A 31 1.76 23.55 -13.60
N ALA A 32 1.67 23.81 -14.91
CA ALA A 32 0.71 24.75 -15.47
C ALA A 32 -0.73 24.22 -15.41
N ASP A 33 -0.91 22.92 -15.23
CA ASP A 33 -2.20 22.24 -15.12
C ASP A 33 -2.15 21.30 -13.89
N PRO A 34 -2.31 21.86 -12.67
CA PRO A 34 -2.16 21.08 -11.45
C PRO A 34 -3.20 19.95 -11.40
N GLY A 35 -2.76 18.79 -10.89
CA GLY A 35 -3.68 17.69 -10.60
C GLY A 35 -4.70 18.08 -9.55
N LYS A 36 -5.77 17.30 -9.45
CA LYS A 36 -6.85 17.51 -8.48
C LYS A 36 -6.78 16.46 -7.39
N VAL A 37 -6.99 16.90 -6.15
CA VAL A 37 -7.33 15.98 -5.06
C VAL A 37 -8.79 15.59 -5.25
N PRO A 38 -9.11 14.29 -5.41
CA PRO A 38 -10.48 13.85 -5.62
C PRO A 38 -11.33 14.10 -4.37
N GLU A 39 -12.58 14.47 -4.60
CA GLU A 39 -13.65 14.49 -3.60
C GLU A 39 -14.45 13.20 -3.73
N TYR A 40 -14.87 12.63 -2.59
CA TYR A 40 -15.63 11.39 -2.55
C TYR A 40 -16.96 11.61 -1.83
N ASP A 41 -18.06 11.25 -2.49
CA ASP A 41 -19.39 11.27 -1.88
C ASP A 41 -19.70 9.96 -1.12
N ASP A 42 -18.84 8.94 -1.25
CA ASP A 42 -19.03 7.60 -0.72
C ASP A 42 -18.16 7.27 0.50
N ILE A 43 -17.52 8.29 1.11
CA ILE A 43 -16.73 8.15 2.34
C ILE A 43 -17.52 8.61 3.57
N ASP A 44 -17.22 8.01 4.73
CA ASP A 44 -17.82 8.37 6.02
C ASP A 44 -16.72 8.86 6.99
N GLU A 45 -16.25 10.08 6.75
CA GLU A 45 -15.22 10.76 7.56
C GLU A 45 -15.60 10.83 9.04
N ARG A 46 -16.89 11.07 9.34
CA ARG A 46 -17.38 11.14 10.72
C ARG A 46 -17.27 9.79 11.42
N LYS A 47 -17.70 8.71 10.78
CA LYS A 47 -17.55 7.36 11.36
C LYS A 47 -16.09 6.99 11.55
N ALA A 48 -15.21 7.34 10.61
CA ALA A 48 -13.77 7.13 10.74
C ALA A 48 -13.21 7.86 11.98
N ALA A 49 -13.56 9.13 12.16
CA ALA A 49 -13.16 9.91 13.34
C ALA A 49 -13.67 9.29 14.66
N GLU A 50 -14.91 8.79 14.69
CA GLU A 50 -15.48 8.10 15.86
C GLU A 50 -14.71 6.81 16.21
N ILE A 51 -14.37 6.00 15.20
CA ILE A 51 -13.54 4.79 15.37
C ILE A 51 -12.17 5.16 15.91
N ILE A 52 -11.49 6.14 15.30
CA ILE A 52 -10.15 6.58 15.70
C ILE A 52 -10.15 7.11 17.14
N ALA A 53 -11.10 7.96 17.50
CA ALA A 53 -11.23 8.50 18.85
C ALA A 53 -11.45 7.38 19.88
N GLY A 54 -12.40 6.47 19.62
CA GLY A 54 -12.69 5.35 20.52
C GLY A 54 -11.53 4.34 20.63
N LEU A 55 -10.68 4.25 19.62
CA LEU A 55 -9.44 3.46 19.67
C LEU A 55 -8.36 4.16 20.48
N LEU A 56 -8.12 5.46 20.28
CA LEU A 56 -7.11 6.22 21.01
C LEU A 56 -7.42 6.34 22.52
N GLU A 57 -8.69 6.33 22.92
CA GLU A 57 -9.08 6.24 24.33
C GLU A 57 -8.57 4.96 25.02
N ARG A 58 -8.32 3.88 24.26
CA ARG A 58 -7.83 2.59 24.78
C ARG A 58 -6.31 2.59 25.02
N GLY A 59 -5.59 3.63 24.57
CA GLY A 59 -4.15 3.80 24.77
C GLY A 59 -3.46 4.57 23.63
N GLU A 60 -2.27 5.10 23.89
CA GLU A 60 -1.49 5.85 22.89
C GLU A 60 -0.64 4.94 22.00
N GLY A 61 -0.59 5.22 20.68
CA GLY A 61 0.52 4.76 19.84
C GLY A 61 0.55 3.26 19.51
N PHE A 62 -0.59 2.62 19.24
CA PHE A 62 -0.66 1.16 19.11
C PHE A 62 -1.03 0.69 17.69
N ALA A 63 -0.68 -0.57 17.40
CA ALA A 63 -1.11 -1.27 16.19
C ALA A 63 -2.59 -1.64 16.33
N VAL A 64 -3.42 -1.15 15.40
CA VAL A 64 -4.86 -1.39 15.39
C VAL A 64 -5.13 -2.87 15.10
N GLY A 65 -6.13 -3.45 15.77
CA GLY A 65 -6.54 -4.84 15.55
C GLY A 65 -7.02 -5.07 14.11
N PRO A 66 -6.99 -6.32 13.60
CA PRO A 66 -7.38 -6.58 12.20
C PRO A 66 -8.82 -6.19 11.86
N GLU A 67 -9.76 -6.41 12.79
CA GLU A 67 -11.17 -6.09 12.57
C GLU A 67 -11.41 -4.58 12.58
N ASP A 68 -10.86 -3.88 13.58
CA ASP A 68 -10.90 -2.41 13.65
C ASP A 68 -10.21 -1.77 12.43
N THR A 69 -9.10 -2.36 11.96
CA THR A 69 -8.40 -1.92 10.73
C THR A 69 -9.30 -2.05 9.51
N ARG A 70 -10.00 -3.18 9.38
CA ARG A 70 -10.93 -3.43 8.26
C ARG A 70 -12.13 -2.48 8.32
N GLU A 71 -12.67 -2.24 9.50
CA GLU A 71 -13.79 -1.31 9.69
C GLU A 71 -13.38 0.12 9.34
N LEU A 72 -12.22 0.59 9.83
CA LEU A 72 -11.72 1.92 9.53
C LEU A 72 -11.45 2.09 8.03
N LEU A 73 -10.74 1.16 7.38
CA LEU A 73 -10.47 1.24 5.94
C LEU A 73 -11.77 1.23 5.09
N ALA A 74 -12.79 0.50 5.53
CA ALA A 74 -14.07 0.44 4.84
C ALA A 74 -14.82 1.79 4.81
N THR A 75 -14.58 2.68 5.79
CA THR A 75 -15.16 4.05 5.78
C THR A 75 -14.65 4.91 4.63
N TYR A 76 -13.51 4.55 4.04
CA TYR A 76 -12.93 5.18 2.84
C TYR A 76 -13.08 4.32 1.59
N GLY A 77 -13.93 3.29 1.61
CA GLY A 77 -14.14 2.37 0.48
C GLY A 77 -12.99 1.37 0.24
N ILE A 78 -12.05 1.25 1.18
CA ILE A 78 -10.93 0.31 1.08
C ILE A 78 -11.34 -1.00 1.76
N HIS A 79 -11.61 -2.04 0.97
CA HIS A 79 -12.05 -3.32 1.48
C HIS A 79 -10.92 -4.34 1.57
N VAL A 80 -10.55 -4.72 2.79
CA VAL A 80 -9.59 -5.80 3.07
C VAL A 80 -10.32 -7.14 3.04
N ARG A 81 -9.80 -8.11 2.29
CA ARG A 81 -10.35 -9.47 2.23
C ARG A 81 -10.28 -10.13 3.60
N PRO A 82 -11.39 -10.67 4.13
CA PRO A 82 -11.39 -11.32 5.43
C PRO A 82 -10.53 -12.59 5.39
N ALA A 83 -9.78 -12.83 6.46
CA ALA A 83 -9.09 -14.08 6.72
C ALA A 83 -9.72 -14.72 7.96
N LEU A 84 -10.26 -15.91 7.81
CA LEU A 84 -10.98 -16.62 8.87
C LEU A 84 -10.00 -17.49 9.67
N PRO A 85 -10.00 -17.41 11.02
CA PRO A 85 -9.18 -18.27 11.86
C PRO A 85 -9.47 -19.75 11.62
N ALA A 86 -8.41 -20.55 11.55
CA ALA A 86 -8.49 -21.97 11.25
C ALA A 86 -7.68 -22.81 12.25
N PRO A 87 -7.94 -22.72 13.58
CA PRO A 87 -7.11 -23.36 14.61
C PRO A 87 -7.05 -24.90 14.51
N THR A 88 -7.94 -25.52 13.74
CA THR A 88 -7.96 -26.96 13.47
C THR A 88 -8.26 -27.21 11.98
N PRO A 89 -7.96 -28.41 11.44
CA PRO A 89 -8.33 -28.79 10.08
C PRO A 89 -9.85 -28.67 9.82
N ASP A 90 -10.69 -28.98 10.81
CA ASP A 90 -12.15 -28.87 10.67
C ASP A 90 -12.62 -27.41 10.64
N ALA A 91 -11.99 -26.54 11.45
CA ALA A 91 -12.23 -25.11 11.38
C ALA A 91 -11.78 -24.54 10.02
N ALA A 92 -10.65 -25.01 9.48
CA ALA A 92 -10.17 -24.64 8.15
C ALA A 92 -11.20 -25.03 7.07
N ALA A 93 -11.70 -26.26 7.10
CA ALA A 93 -12.72 -26.73 6.16
C ALA A 93 -14.03 -25.94 6.27
N SER A 94 -14.46 -25.61 7.49
CA SER A 94 -15.65 -24.78 7.73
C SER A 94 -15.48 -23.37 7.17
N ALA A 95 -14.32 -22.74 7.43
CA ALA A 95 -13.97 -21.44 6.89
C ALA A 95 -13.95 -21.45 5.36
N ALA A 96 -13.37 -22.49 4.74
CA ALA A 96 -13.32 -22.62 3.30
C ALA A 96 -14.71 -22.80 2.66
N ARG A 97 -15.62 -23.56 3.31
CA ARG A 97 -17.02 -23.65 2.85
C ARG A 97 -17.77 -22.32 2.96
N CYS A 98 -17.47 -21.51 3.97
CA CYS A 98 -18.05 -20.17 4.13
C CYS A 98 -17.55 -19.20 3.05
N LEU A 99 -16.24 -19.23 2.75
CA LEU A 99 -15.61 -18.34 1.79
C LEU A 99 -15.83 -18.75 0.32
N GLY A 100 -16.02 -20.05 0.07
CA GLY A 100 -16.04 -20.63 -1.26
C GLY A 100 -14.62 -20.94 -1.78
N TYR A 101 -14.48 -22.05 -2.50
CA TYR A 101 -13.23 -22.47 -3.14
C TYR A 101 -13.02 -21.77 -4.50
N PRO A 102 -11.76 -21.57 -4.96
CA PRO A 102 -10.52 -21.97 -4.29
C PRO A 102 -10.12 -21.01 -3.15
N VAL A 103 -9.41 -21.57 -2.15
CA VAL A 103 -8.94 -20.84 -0.97
C VAL A 103 -7.43 -20.89 -0.79
N VAL A 104 -6.95 -20.03 0.09
CA VAL A 104 -5.57 -19.96 0.58
C VAL A 104 -5.56 -20.37 2.03
N LEU A 105 -4.61 -21.22 2.41
CA LEU A 105 -4.25 -21.48 3.81
C LEU A 105 -2.92 -20.79 4.10
N LYS A 106 -2.87 -19.89 5.10
CA LYS A 106 -1.63 -19.20 5.47
C LYS A 106 -1.41 -19.15 6.98
N ALA A 107 -0.15 -19.27 7.40
CA ALA A 107 0.27 -18.99 8.77
C ALA A 107 0.39 -17.47 8.98
N THR A 108 -0.10 -16.98 10.12
CA THR A 108 -0.06 -15.54 10.48
C THR A 108 0.85 -15.24 11.67
N ALA A 109 1.62 -16.24 12.11
CA ALA A 109 2.67 -16.05 13.11
C ALA A 109 3.61 -14.89 12.70
N PRO A 110 4.02 -14.01 13.63
CA PRO A 110 4.82 -12.83 13.29
C PRO A 110 6.11 -13.12 12.50
N HIS A 111 6.76 -14.26 12.75
CA HIS A 111 8.00 -14.66 12.08
C HIS A 111 7.78 -15.25 10.66
N LEU A 112 6.53 -15.59 10.30
CA LEU A 112 6.14 -16.10 8.97
C LEU A 112 5.33 -15.09 8.15
N ARG A 113 4.84 -14.01 8.78
CA ARG A 113 4.04 -12.99 8.11
C ARG A 113 4.87 -12.30 7.02
N HIS A 114 4.27 -12.11 5.84
CA HIS A 114 4.91 -11.55 4.64
C HIS A 114 6.15 -12.33 4.16
N ARG A 115 6.31 -13.60 4.58
CA ARG A 115 7.41 -14.50 4.19
C ARG A 115 6.88 -15.72 3.44
N ALA A 116 6.21 -15.46 2.32
CA ALA A 116 5.68 -16.53 1.45
C ALA A 116 6.80 -17.44 0.90
N ASP A 117 8.03 -16.91 0.79
CA ASP A 117 9.25 -17.64 0.43
C ASP A 117 9.56 -18.81 1.36
N LEU A 118 9.17 -18.71 2.64
CA LEU A 118 9.39 -19.75 3.61
C LEU A 118 8.39 -20.89 3.48
N GLY A 119 7.37 -20.80 2.60
CA GLY A 119 6.36 -21.85 2.45
C GLY A 119 5.28 -21.81 3.53
N GLY A 120 5.10 -20.70 4.24
CA GLY A 120 4.00 -20.52 5.20
C GLY A 120 2.62 -20.28 4.56
N VAL A 121 2.54 -20.30 3.23
CA VAL A 121 1.33 -20.04 2.44
C VAL A 121 1.10 -21.20 1.46
N ARG A 122 -0.14 -21.68 1.38
CA ARG A 122 -0.63 -22.69 0.43
C ARG A 122 -1.76 -22.09 -0.38
N LEU A 123 -1.53 -21.92 -1.68
CA LEU A 123 -2.43 -21.25 -2.61
C LEU A 123 -3.24 -22.27 -3.42
N ASP A 124 -4.31 -21.80 -4.05
CA ASP A 124 -5.07 -22.54 -5.07
C ASP A 124 -5.62 -23.89 -4.57
N LEU A 125 -6.02 -23.95 -3.30
CA LEU A 125 -6.64 -25.13 -2.71
C LEU A 125 -8.07 -25.21 -3.24
N ALA A 126 -8.34 -26.17 -4.11
CA ALA A 126 -9.60 -26.25 -4.87
C ALA A 126 -10.73 -26.97 -4.13
N ASP A 127 -10.40 -27.76 -3.11
CA ASP A 127 -11.34 -28.60 -2.38
C ASP A 127 -10.89 -28.88 -0.93
N GLU A 128 -11.76 -29.52 -0.15
CA GLU A 128 -11.51 -29.84 1.26
C GLU A 128 -10.38 -30.86 1.45
N GLU A 129 -10.20 -31.80 0.50
CA GLU A 129 -9.14 -32.81 0.60
C GLU A 129 -7.76 -32.16 0.48
N GLN A 130 -7.59 -31.31 -0.53
CA GLN A 130 -6.37 -30.52 -0.73
C GLN A 130 -6.08 -29.62 0.46
N LEU A 131 -7.11 -28.97 1.02
CA LEU A 131 -6.97 -28.11 2.19
C LEU A 131 -6.48 -28.87 3.42
N ARG A 132 -7.08 -30.03 3.71
CA ARG A 132 -6.68 -30.85 4.87
C ARG A 132 -5.26 -31.39 4.73
N ARG A 133 -4.87 -31.81 3.53
CA ARG A 133 -3.50 -32.23 3.22
C ARG A 133 -2.52 -31.08 3.42
N ALA A 134 -2.80 -29.93 2.83
CA ALA A 134 -1.98 -28.73 2.96
C ALA A 134 -1.87 -28.24 4.42
N TYR A 135 -2.91 -28.44 5.22
CA TYR A 135 -2.89 -28.13 6.66
C TYR A 135 -1.91 -29.02 7.41
N GLY A 136 -1.96 -30.34 7.19
CA GLY A 136 -1.01 -31.29 7.79
C GLY A 136 0.44 -30.94 7.42
N GLU A 137 0.71 -30.73 6.14
CA GLU A 137 2.04 -30.33 5.66
C GLU A 137 2.54 -29.02 6.29
N LEU A 138 1.65 -28.04 6.47
CA LEU A 138 1.99 -26.76 7.09
C LEU A 138 2.36 -26.95 8.56
N THR A 139 1.58 -27.73 9.31
CA THR A 139 1.85 -27.99 10.74
C THR A 139 3.08 -28.88 10.95
N ASP A 140 3.31 -29.84 10.06
CA ASP A 140 4.48 -30.73 10.14
C ASP A 140 5.78 -29.96 9.91
N LEU A 141 5.75 -28.95 9.02
CA LEU A 141 6.94 -28.19 8.65
C LEU A 141 7.26 -27.06 9.64
N PHE A 142 6.25 -26.35 10.15
CA PHE A 142 6.46 -25.13 10.95
C PHE A 142 6.05 -25.26 12.43
N GLY A 143 5.42 -26.36 12.82
CA GLY A 143 5.02 -26.62 14.21
C GLY A 143 3.51 -26.48 14.45
N PRO A 144 3.09 -26.49 15.72
CA PRO A 144 1.69 -26.68 16.06
C PRO A 144 0.82 -25.43 15.75
N PRO A 145 -0.50 -25.60 15.47
CA PRO A 145 -1.39 -24.51 15.06
C PRO A 145 -1.41 -23.29 15.98
N GLU A 146 -1.22 -23.48 17.29
CA GLU A 146 -1.23 -22.39 18.28
C GLU A 146 -0.08 -21.40 18.05
N GLN A 147 1.05 -21.88 17.52
CA GLN A 147 2.21 -21.07 17.16
C GLN A 147 2.04 -20.46 15.77
N LEU A 148 1.48 -21.21 14.82
CA LEU A 148 1.32 -20.79 13.43
C LEU A 148 0.20 -19.78 13.20
N ARG A 149 -0.85 -19.85 14.02
CA ARG A 149 -2.09 -19.07 13.86
C ARG A 149 -2.62 -19.17 12.43
N PRO A 150 -2.94 -20.38 11.95
CA PRO A 150 -3.41 -20.59 10.58
C PRO A 150 -4.75 -19.87 10.34
N VAL A 151 -4.88 -19.30 9.15
CA VAL A 151 -6.11 -18.67 8.65
C VAL A 151 -6.41 -19.15 7.23
N VAL A 152 -7.69 -19.18 6.89
CA VAL A 152 -8.18 -19.42 5.53
C VAL A 152 -8.71 -18.12 4.93
N GLN A 153 -8.35 -17.84 3.69
CA GLN A 153 -8.77 -16.65 2.96
C GLN A 153 -9.17 -17.04 1.54
N ALA A 154 -10.16 -16.36 0.96
CA ALA A 154 -10.54 -16.59 -0.44
C ALA A 154 -9.38 -16.23 -1.39
N MET A 155 -9.22 -17.00 -2.47
CA MET A 155 -8.18 -16.70 -3.46
C MET A 155 -8.50 -15.41 -4.21
N ALA A 156 -7.54 -14.46 -4.24
CA ALA A 156 -7.67 -13.27 -5.08
C ALA A 156 -7.49 -13.62 -6.56
N PRO A 157 -8.10 -12.85 -7.48
CA PRO A 157 -7.78 -12.96 -8.90
C PRO A 157 -6.28 -12.80 -9.13
N ARG A 158 -5.74 -13.54 -10.10
CA ARG A 158 -4.31 -13.46 -10.46
C ARG A 158 -3.97 -12.04 -10.89
N GLY A 159 -2.87 -11.52 -10.34
CA GLY A 159 -2.44 -10.15 -10.55
C GLY A 159 -1.01 -9.93 -10.10
N VAL A 160 -0.62 -8.67 -10.01
CA VAL A 160 0.67 -8.23 -9.49
C VAL A 160 0.50 -7.84 -8.03
N ASP A 161 1.31 -8.44 -7.15
CA ASP A 161 1.32 -8.09 -5.73
C ASP A 161 2.04 -6.74 -5.54
N THR A 162 1.34 -5.78 -4.95
CA THR A 162 1.85 -4.44 -4.67
C THR A 162 1.84 -4.12 -3.18
N VAL A 163 2.59 -3.09 -2.82
CA VAL A 163 2.62 -2.52 -1.48
C VAL A 163 2.26 -1.04 -1.56
N VAL A 164 1.29 -0.63 -0.75
CA VAL A 164 0.90 0.77 -0.56
C VAL A 164 1.14 1.12 0.90
N ARG A 165 1.90 2.17 1.16
CA ARG A 165 2.23 2.61 2.52
C ARG A 165 2.01 4.10 2.66
N ALA A 166 1.48 4.52 3.80
CA ALA A 166 1.47 5.93 4.18
C ALA A 166 2.10 6.04 5.56
N VAL A 167 2.97 7.02 5.75
CA VAL A 167 3.63 7.29 7.05
C VAL A 167 3.71 8.79 7.28
N ILE A 168 3.70 9.20 8.54
CA ILE A 168 4.03 10.59 8.91
C ILE A 168 5.54 10.69 9.14
N ASP A 169 6.21 11.41 8.24
CA ASP A 169 7.61 11.77 8.36
C ASP A 169 7.76 13.08 9.16
N PRO A 170 8.68 13.16 10.14
CA PRO A 170 8.87 14.36 10.95
C PRO A 170 9.28 15.63 10.17
N ALA A 171 9.97 15.47 9.04
CA ALA A 171 10.47 16.59 8.24
C ALA A 171 9.53 16.95 7.08
N ALA A 172 8.87 15.95 6.50
CA ALA A 172 8.07 16.11 5.28
C ALA A 172 6.55 16.10 5.51
N GLY A 173 6.07 15.63 6.67
CA GLY A 173 4.65 15.38 6.92
C GLY A 173 4.20 14.03 6.38
N ALA A 174 2.93 13.88 6.00
CA ALA A 174 2.39 12.62 5.51
C ALA A 174 2.94 12.28 4.11
N VAL A 175 3.50 11.08 3.96
CA VAL A 175 4.11 10.57 2.73
C VAL A 175 3.41 9.28 2.31
N LEU A 176 2.83 9.28 1.11
CA LEU A 176 2.33 8.09 0.44
C LEU A 176 3.46 7.43 -0.36
N SER A 177 3.56 6.12 -0.27
CA SER A 177 4.59 5.30 -0.90
C SER A 177 3.98 4.12 -1.64
N PHE A 178 4.52 3.80 -2.80
CA PHE A 178 4.07 2.70 -3.65
C PHE A 178 5.25 1.90 -4.21
N GLY A 179 5.07 0.58 -4.31
CA GLY A 179 6.00 -0.33 -4.97
C GLY A 179 5.41 -1.71 -5.20
N LEU A 180 6.17 -2.61 -5.83
CA LEU A 180 5.78 -4.02 -5.93
C LEU A 180 6.16 -4.76 -4.63
N ALA A 181 5.32 -5.68 -4.18
CA ALA A 181 5.58 -6.44 -2.98
C ALA A 181 6.75 -7.42 -3.16
N GLY A 182 7.38 -7.83 -2.07
CA GLY A 182 8.50 -8.78 -2.07
C GLY A 182 9.84 -8.14 -2.39
N ALA A 183 10.75 -8.88 -3.04
CA ALA A 183 12.16 -8.50 -3.21
C ALA A 183 12.36 -7.13 -3.88
N ALA A 184 11.46 -6.71 -4.77
CA ALA A 184 11.55 -5.41 -5.44
C ALA A 184 11.54 -4.25 -4.44
N SER A 185 10.57 -4.21 -3.53
CA SER A 185 10.51 -3.19 -2.48
C SER A 185 11.49 -3.48 -1.33
N GLN A 186 11.63 -4.73 -0.91
CA GLN A 186 12.38 -5.08 0.31
C GLN A 186 13.91 -5.11 0.13
N LEU A 187 14.41 -5.51 -1.03
CA LEU A 187 15.85 -5.68 -1.29
C LEU A 187 16.42 -4.62 -2.24
N LEU A 188 15.63 -4.24 -3.25
CA LEU A 188 16.09 -3.29 -4.26
C LEU A 188 15.72 -1.85 -3.93
N ASP A 189 14.89 -1.63 -2.91
CA ASP A 189 14.34 -0.31 -2.55
C ASP A 189 13.62 0.35 -3.74
N ASP A 190 12.88 -0.45 -4.52
CA ASP A 190 12.11 0.03 -5.67
C ASP A 190 10.74 0.58 -5.23
N MET A 191 10.81 1.67 -4.48
CA MET A 191 9.65 2.42 -3.97
C MET A 191 9.64 3.82 -4.56
N ALA A 192 8.44 4.36 -4.74
CA ALA A 192 8.24 5.75 -5.09
C ALA A 192 7.36 6.44 -4.04
N HIS A 193 7.49 7.77 -3.94
CA HIS A 193 6.89 8.55 -2.86
C HIS A 193 6.22 9.84 -3.36
N ARG A 194 5.15 10.25 -2.70
CA ARG A 194 4.47 11.55 -2.87
C ARG A 194 4.04 12.09 -1.51
N LEU A 195 4.03 13.41 -1.37
CA LEU A 195 3.42 14.05 -0.21
C LEU A 195 1.89 13.93 -0.32
N VAL A 196 1.24 13.78 0.83
CA VAL A 196 -0.21 13.84 0.97
C VAL A 196 -0.64 15.31 1.15
N PRO A 197 -1.76 15.76 0.55
CA PRO A 197 -2.68 14.99 -0.30
C PRO A 197 -2.14 14.76 -1.72
N VAL A 198 -2.33 13.54 -2.21
CA VAL A 198 -1.95 13.09 -3.56
C VAL A 198 -3.04 13.48 -4.54
N THR A 199 -2.63 14.05 -5.68
CA THR A 199 -3.54 14.35 -6.80
C THR A 199 -3.70 13.17 -7.76
N ASP A 200 -4.73 13.20 -8.60
CA ASP A 200 -4.91 12.26 -9.71
C ASP A 200 -3.63 12.09 -10.58
N ARG A 201 -2.99 13.19 -10.96
CA ARG A 201 -1.73 13.17 -11.72
C ARG A 201 -0.57 12.59 -10.93
N ASP A 202 -0.52 12.87 -9.62
CA ASP A 202 0.49 12.30 -8.74
C ASP A 202 0.36 10.79 -8.65
N ALA A 203 -0.86 10.25 -8.52
CA ALA A 203 -1.11 8.81 -8.48
C ALA A 203 -0.62 8.12 -9.76
N THR A 204 -0.99 8.63 -10.94
CA THR A 204 -0.51 8.10 -12.23
C THR A 204 1.02 8.17 -12.34
N SER A 205 1.61 9.29 -11.94
CA SER A 205 3.07 9.48 -11.98
C SER A 205 3.79 8.55 -11.00
N LEU A 206 3.25 8.39 -9.79
CA LEU A 206 3.76 7.55 -8.72
C LEU A 206 3.88 6.09 -9.20
N ILE A 207 2.80 5.54 -9.77
CA ILE A 207 2.79 4.17 -10.31
C ILE A 207 3.86 3.96 -11.38
N ARG A 208 4.04 4.93 -12.27
CA ARG A 208 5.00 4.84 -13.39
C ARG A 208 6.45 5.05 -12.99
N SER A 209 6.70 5.56 -11.78
CA SER A 209 8.03 6.00 -11.36
C SER A 209 8.91 4.91 -10.74
N ILE A 210 8.31 3.80 -10.30
CA ILE A 210 9.08 2.63 -9.85
C ILE A 210 9.76 1.95 -11.04
N ARG A 211 10.97 1.41 -10.86
CA ARG A 211 11.73 0.76 -11.94
C ARG A 211 11.03 -0.49 -12.47
N THR A 212 10.27 -1.16 -11.61
CA THR A 212 9.51 -2.37 -11.92
C THR A 212 8.12 -2.10 -12.51
N ALA A 213 7.76 -0.83 -12.76
CA ALA A 213 6.48 -0.43 -13.37
C ALA A 213 6.12 -1.20 -14.65
N PRO A 214 7.05 -1.59 -15.55
CA PRO A 214 6.72 -2.38 -16.74
C PRO A 214 5.94 -3.68 -16.46
N LEU A 215 6.07 -4.27 -15.26
CA LEU A 215 5.31 -5.47 -14.87
C LEU A 215 3.80 -5.20 -14.76
N LEU A 216 3.39 -3.96 -14.48
CA LEU A 216 1.99 -3.52 -14.45
C LEU A 216 1.41 -3.30 -15.85
N PHE A 217 2.26 -3.07 -16.86
CA PHE A 217 1.85 -2.68 -18.22
C PHE A 217 2.08 -3.77 -19.28
N GLY A 218 2.23 -5.03 -18.86
CA GLY A 218 2.24 -6.18 -19.78
C GLY A 218 3.63 -6.69 -20.20
N TRP A 219 4.62 -6.65 -19.31
CA TRP A 219 5.96 -7.18 -19.55
C TRP A 219 5.96 -8.64 -20.04
N ARG A 220 6.71 -8.92 -21.12
CA ARG A 220 6.82 -10.25 -21.77
C ARG A 220 5.46 -10.85 -22.17
N GLY A 221 4.51 -10.00 -22.57
CA GLY A 221 3.21 -10.46 -23.06
C GLY A 221 2.23 -10.85 -21.95
N SER A 222 2.53 -10.51 -20.69
CA SER A 222 1.50 -10.52 -19.65
C SER A 222 0.41 -9.52 -19.99
N THR A 223 -0.80 -9.75 -19.51
CA THR A 223 -1.88 -8.76 -19.64
C THR A 223 -1.61 -7.60 -18.68
N PRO A 224 -1.76 -6.34 -19.13
CA PRO A 224 -1.73 -5.19 -18.23
C PRO A 224 -2.73 -5.33 -17.07
N VAL A 225 -2.37 -4.79 -15.91
CA VAL A 225 -3.25 -4.75 -14.75
C VAL A 225 -4.13 -3.50 -14.76
N ASP A 226 -5.17 -3.49 -13.94
CA ASP A 226 -6.10 -2.37 -13.77
C ASP A 226 -5.44 -1.21 -12.99
N THR A 227 -4.59 -0.46 -13.68
CA THR A 227 -3.92 0.71 -13.09
C THR A 227 -4.87 1.81 -12.62
N PRO A 228 -6.01 2.10 -13.29
CA PRO A 228 -7.03 3.00 -12.73
C PRO A 228 -7.55 2.57 -11.36
N ALA A 229 -7.83 1.27 -11.16
CA ALA A 229 -8.25 0.77 -9.84
C ALA A 229 -7.15 0.87 -8.77
N LEU A 230 -5.88 0.81 -9.18
CA LEU A 230 -4.74 1.08 -8.29
C LEU A 230 -4.60 2.57 -7.95
N GLU A 231 -4.79 3.47 -8.92
CA GLU A 231 -4.81 4.92 -8.69
C GLU A 231 -5.90 5.29 -7.67
N GLU A 232 -7.11 4.75 -7.83
CA GLU A 232 -8.22 4.94 -6.90
C GLU A 232 -7.86 4.48 -5.47
N LEU A 233 -7.22 3.31 -5.33
CA LEU A 233 -6.75 2.81 -4.03
C LEU A 233 -5.74 3.77 -3.38
N LEU A 234 -4.78 4.27 -4.16
CA LEU A 234 -3.76 5.22 -3.68
C LEU A 234 -4.40 6.54 -3.22
N LEU A 235 -5.36 7.06 -3.99
CA LEU A 235 -6.05 8.30 -3.70
C LEU A 235 -6.93 8.18 -2.45
N ARG A 236 -7.61 7.04 -2.25
CA ARG A 236 -8.39 6.76 -1.02
C ARG A 236 -7.51 6.64 0.22
N VAL A 237 -6.34 5.98 0.10
CA VAL A 237 -5.35 5.94 1.20
C VAL A 237 -4.84 7.35 1.51
N SER A 238 -4.52 8.14 0.48
CA SER A 238 -4.11 9.52 0.65
C SER A 238 -5.18 10.34 1.36
N ARG A 239 -6.45 10.19 0.97
CA ARG A 239 -7.57 10.92 1.55
C ARG A 239 -7.75 10.58 3.04
N LEU A 240 -7.74 9.30 3.39
CA LEU A 240 -7.84 8.82 4.77
C LEU A 240 -6.76 9.43 5.69
N VAL A 241 -5.52 9.54 5.20
CA VAL A 241 -4.40 10.08 5.99
C VAL A 241 -4.42 11.61 6.05
N ASP A 242 -4.94 12.28 5.01
CA ASP A 242 -5.12 13.73 4.99
C ASP A 242 -6.20 14.17 6.00
N ASP A 243 -7.33 13.46 6.00
CA ASP A 243 -8.48 13.74 6.87
C ASP A 243 -8.21 13.38 8.34
N HIS A 244 -7.35 12.38 8.60
CA HIS A 244 -7.05 11.91 9.96
C HIS A 244 -5.54 11.83 10.25
N PRO A 245 -4.92 12.94 10.71
CA PRO A 245 -3.50 12.99 11.11
C PRO A 245 -3.11 12.03 12.25
N GLU A 246 -4.09 11.48 12.98
CA GLU A 246 -3.91 10.43 13.96
C GLU A 246 -3.42 9.12 13.33
N VAL A 247 -3.68 8.93 12.03
CA VAL A 247 -3.26 7.76 11.27
C VAL A 247 -1.79 7.90 10.87
N VAL A 248 -0.91 7.58 11.81
CA VAL A 248 0.53 7.80 11.66
C VAL A 248 1.23 6.77 10.76
N ALA A 249 0.60 5.62 10.53
CA ALA A 249 1.05 4.67 9.50
C ALA A 249 -0.09 3.80 8.98
N ILE A 250 -0.10 3.56 7.67
CA ILE A 250 -0.90 2.54 6.98
C ILE A 250 0.03 1.69 6.13
N THR A 251 -0.17 0.38 6.11
CA THR A 251 0.45 -0.52 5.13
C THR A 251 -0.58 -1.48 4.60
N LEU A 252 -0.78 -1.48 3.28
CA LEU A 252 -1.55 -2.47 2.54
C LEU A 252 -0.53 -3.39 1.82
N GLU A 253 -0.36 -4.62 2.30
CA GLU A 253 0.66 -5.53 1.75
C GLU A 253 0.29 -7.02 1.93
N PRO A 254 0.03 -7.77 0.85
CA PRO A 254 -0.08 -7.30 -0.52
C PRO A 254 -1.46 -6.69 -0.83
N ALA A 255 -1.48 -5.68 -1.69
CA ALA A 255 -2.63 -5.33 -2.50
C ALA A 255 -2.42 -5.92 -3.91
N VAL A 256 -3.24 -6.92 -4.29
CA VAL A 256 -3.13 -7.59 -5.58
C VAL A 256 -3.84 -6.74 -6.63
N VAL A 257 -3.15 -6.35 -7.69
CA VAL A 257 -3.72 -5.62 -8.82
C VAL A 257 -3.91 -6.60 -9.96
N ALA A 258 -5.15 -6.99 -10.23
CA ALA A 258 -5.50 -7.94 -11.27
C ALA A 258 -5.80 -7.20 -12.59
N GLN A 259 -6.19 -7.95 -13.63
CA GLN A 259 -6.68 -7.34 -14.88
C GLN A 259 -7.91 -6.46 -14.68
N HIS A 260 -8.71 -6.76 -13.65
CA HIS A 260 -9.92 -6.04 -13.28
C HIS A 260 -9.95 -5.84 -11.76
N GLY A 261 -9.76 -4.60 -11.34
CA GLY A 261 -9.79 -4.20 -9.94
C GLY A 261 -8.55 -4.57 -9.11
N THR A 262 -8.61 -4.13 -7.85
CA THR A 262 -7.62 -4.41 -6.81
C THR A 262 -8.23 -5.27 -5.70
N THR A 263 -7.40 -6.03 -5.01
CA THR A 263 -7.80 -6.82 -3.84
C THR A 263 -6.76 -6.66 -2.74
N VAL A 264 -7.14 -5.99 -1.65
CA VAL A 264 -6.27 -5.84 -0.47
C VAL A 264 -6.35 -7.11 0.37
N LEU A 265 -5.24 -7.84 0.50
CA LEU A 265 -5.20 -9.14 1.19
C LEU A 265 -4.84 -9.04 2.67
N ASP A 266 -4.10 -7.98 3.04
CA ASP A 266 -3.70 -7.70 4.41
C ASP A 266 -3.44 -6.20 4.56
N ALA A 267 -3.73 -5.68 5.75
CA ALA A 267 -3.53 -4.29 6.09
C ALA A 267 -3.12 -4.13 7.55
N THR A 268 -2.31 -3.12 7.82
CA THR A 268 -2.01 -2.69 9.19
C THR A 268 -2.14 -1.18 9.29
N ILE A 269 -2.68 -0.72 10.41
CA ILE A 269 -2.78 0.69 10.77
C ILE A 269 -2.13 0.88 12.13
N ARG A 270 -1.40 1.98 12.28
CA ARG A 270 -0.93 2.48 13.56
C ARG A 270 -1.55 3.86 13.78
N LEU A 271 -2.14 4.03 14.97
CA LEU A 271 -2.67 5.30 15.41
C LEU A 271 -1.75 5.90 16.47
N ALA A 272 -1.62 7.22 16.47
CA ALA A 272 -1.07 7.96 17.60
C ALA A 272 -1.80 9.31 17.69
N PRO A 273 -1.84 9.94 18.87
CA PRO A 273 -2.31 11.32 18.96
C PRO A 273 -1.57 12.20 17.95
N PRO A 274 -2.26 13.16 17.33
CA PRO A 274 -1.62 14.01 16.33
C PRO A 274 -0.45 14.74 17.01
N PRO A 275 0.71 14.86 16.34
CA PRO A 275 1.82 15.61 16.93
C PRO A 275 1.33 17.02 17.28
N ALA A 276 1.72 17.51 18.46
CA ALA A 276 1.42 18.89 18.85
C ALA A 276 1.92 19.80 17.72
N ARG A 277 1.00 20.51 17.05
CA ARG A 277 1.35 21.43 15.96
C ARG A 277 2.26 22.51 16.54
N THR A 278 3.56 22.38 16.34
CA THR A 278 4.58 23.37 16.73
C THR A 278 4.76 24.46 15.68
N ASP A 279 4.03 24.40 14.57
CA ASP A 279 4.00 25.43 13.52
C ASP A 279 3.26 26.69 14.01
N LEU A 280 3.83 27.38 15.00
CA LEU A 280 3.52 28.78 15.31
C LEU A 280 4.36 29.68 14.39
N GLY A 281 4.04 29.71 13.10
CA GLY A 281 4.50 30.78 12.20
C GLY A 281 5.04 30.36 10.83
N PRO A 282 5.17 31.32 9.89
CA PRO A 282 5.72 31.07 8.57
C PRO A 282 7.17 30.61 8.65
N ARG A 283 7.49 29.51 7.95
CA ARG A 283 8.86 29.00 7.81
C ARG A 283 9.70 30.01 7.02
N THR A 284 10.51 30.80 7.71
CA THR A 284 11.54 31.63 7.08
C THR A 284 12.77 30.79 6.82
N LEU A 285 13.23 30.74 5.57
CA LEU A 285 14.56 30.22 5.24
C LEU A 285 15.61 30.99 6.03
N PRO A 286 16.59 30.33 6.68
CA PRO A 286 17.71 31.03 7.26
C PRO A 286 18.46 31.74 6.13
N ALA A 287 18.51 33.07 6.22
CA ALA A 287 19.39 33.85 5.37
C ALA A 287 20.84 33.49 5.74
N TYR A 288 21.54 32.86 4.81
CA TYR A 288 23.01 32.77 4.83
C TYR A 288 23.60 33.97 4.12
#